data_AF-A0A318Z6L1-F1
#
_entry.id   AF-A0A318Z6L1-F1
#
_cell.length_a   1.000
_cell.length_b   1.000
_cell.length_c   1.000
_cell.angle_alpha   90.00
_cell.angle_beta   90.00
_cell.angle_gamma   90.00
#
_symmetry.space_group_name_H-M   'P 1'
#
loop_
_entity.id
_entity.type
_entity.pdbx_description
1 polymer ?
#
loop_
_entity_poly.entity_id
_entity_poly.type
_entity_poly.pdbx_seq_one_letter_code
_entity_poly.pdbx_strand_id
1 'polypeptide(L)'
;IQVSAKHLQLASPMLNRQLTGNFDEAQHLQQTGKVEITVESWDLEALLILLRIIHGQNRQVPQIISVSLCARIAVLVDYYACQEAVEIHLRAWKSHLETQVPTSYNATATIEWIWVSSFFEMAEVFDRVTLLAIRHGDDHMESTEFPIKPKIMDAINSHRESSISSVFNLISRWRSGLRQGVFGCNYECRCVDLGALEQSLFLANLHEPPNPPFAGWSFESLVTHVQAFPKPKSHCNLLTYINHDKC
;
A
#
# COMPACT_ATOMS: atom_id res chain seq x y z
N ILE A 1 4.65 -11.15 -31.56
CA ILE A 1 4.67 -9.68 -31.73
C ILE A 1 5.90 -9.35 -32.57
N GLN A 2 5.81 -8.47 -33.58
CA GLN A 2 6.96 -8.05 -34.39
C GLN A 2 7.20 -6.56 -34.21
N VAL A 3 8.45 -6.19 -33.97
CA VAL A 3 8.88 -4.82 -33.65
C VAL A 3 10.25 -4.54 -34.26
N SER A 4 10.56 -3.26 -34.45
CA SER A 4 11.82 -2.79 -35.03
C SER A 4 12.90 -2.69 -33.96
N ALA A 5 13.99 -3.45 -34.13
CA ALA A 5 15.14 -3.39 -33.23
C ALA A 5 15.71 -1.97 -33.10
N LYS A 6 15.73 -1.18 -34.18
CA LYS A 6 16.21 0.22 -34.15
C LYS A 6 15.37 1.12 -33.24
N HIS A 7 14.05 0.96 -33.23
CA HIS A 7 13.18 1.74 -32.34
C HIS A 7 13.40 1.33 -30.87
N LEU A 8 13.55 0.03 -30.60
CA LEU A 8 13.86 -0.47 -29.25
C LEU A 8 15.21 0.06 -28.74
N GLN A 9 16.26 -0.01 -29.57
CA GLN A 9 17.60 0.48 -29.27
C GLN A 9 17.62 1.98 -28.96
N LEU A 10 16.85 2.77 -29.73
CA LEU A 10 16.78 4.22 -29.54
C LEU A 10 16.03 4.58 -28.24
N ALA A 11 14.95 3.87 -27.94
CA ALA A 11 14.07 4.20 -26.82
C ALA A 11 14.59 3.73 -25.45
N SER A 12 15.44 2.70 -25.42
CA SER A 12 15.87 2.05 -24.18
C SER A 12 17.36 1.72 -24.22
N PRO A 13 18.17 2.22 -23.26
CA PRO A 13 19.57 1.84 -23.15
C PRO A 13 19.75 0.38 -22.76
N MET A 14 18.79 -0.21 -22.02
CA MET A 14 18.80 -1.62 -21.66
C MET A 14 18.62 -2.50 -22.91
N LEU A 15 17.58 -2.23 -23.72
CA LEU A 15 17.34 -2.94 -24.97
C LEU A 15 18.45 -2.67 -25.99
N ASN A 16 19.05 -1.48 -25.99
CA ASN A 16 20.22 -1.20 -26.82
C ASN A 16 21.35 -2.17 -26.51
N ARG A 17 21.73 -2.28 -25.23
CA ARG A 17 22.78 -3.22 -24.80
C ARG A 17 22.43 -4.67 -25.12
N GLN A 18 21.16 -5.07 -24.97
CA GLN A 18 20.71 -6.43 -25.31
C GLN A 18 20.83 -6.72 -26.81
N LEU A 19 20.54 -5.73 -27.67
CA LEU A 19 20.47 -5.91 -29.13
C LEU A 19 21.76 -5.54 -29.88
N THR A 20 22.72 -4.86 -29.24
CA THR A 20 24.02 -4.49 -29.84
C THR A 20 25.22 -5.05 -29.08
N GLY A 21 25.01 -5.64 -27.91
CA GLY A 21 26.07 -6.16 -27.06
C GLY A 21 26.63 -7.51 -27.54
N ASN A 22 27.34 -8.20 -26.66
CA ASN A 22 27.94 -9.50 -26.94
C ASN A 22 27.00 -10.68 -26.62
N PHE A 23 25.70 -10.43 -26.55
CA PHE A 23 24.69 -11.46 -26.30
C PHE A 23 24.36 -12.24 -27.57
N ASP A 24 23.90 -13.48 -27.42
CA ASP A 24 23.55 -14.35 -28.55
C ASP A 24 22.47 -13.70 -29.43
N GLU A 25 21.53 -12.97 -28.82
CA GLU A 25 20.47 -12.24 -29.52
C GLU A 25 21.02 -11.15 -30.45
N ALA A 26 22.02 -10.41 -29.99
CA ALA A 26 22.67 -9.36 -30.77
C ALA A 26 23.45 -9.95 -31.95
N GLN A 27 24.18 -11.05 -31.72
CA GLN A 27 24.90 -11.75 -32.80
C GLN A 27 23.94 -12.32 -33.84
N HIS A 28 22.85 -12.95 -33.41
CA HIS A 28 21.85 -13.51 -34.31
C HIS A 28 21.14 -12.42 -35.12
N LEU A 29 20.81 -11.29 -34.49
CA LEU A 29 20.23 -10.13 -35.16
C LEU A 29 21.17 -9.55 -36.23
N GLN A 30 22.46 -9.44 -35.95
CA GLN A 30 23.46 -8.97 -36.92
C GLN A 30 23.62 -9.91 -38.11
N GLN A 31 23.55 -11.22 -37.89
CA GLN A 31 23.75 -12.23 -38.94
C GLN A 31 22.51 -12.44 -39.81
N THR A 32 21.31 -12.45 -39.22
CA THR A 32 20.08 -12.85 -39.93
C THR A 32 19.12 -11.69 -40.20
N GLY A 33 19.35 -10.53 -39.57
CA GLY A 33 18.47 -9.37 -39.65
C GLY A 33 17.20 -9.49 -38.78
N LYS A 34 17.02 -10.59 -38.04
CA LYS A 34 15.90 -10.80 -37.10
C LYS A 34 16.35 -11.60 -35.88
N VAL A 35 15.61 -11.50 -34.79
CA VAL A 35 15.83 -12.30 -33.58
C VAL A 35 14.50 -12.50 -32.86
N GLU A 36 14.33 -13.65 -32.21
CA GLU A 36 13.19 -13.95 -31.34
C GLU A 36 13.63 -13.80 -29.88
N ILE A 37 12.89 -13.00 -29.11
CA ILE A 37 13.14 -12.77 -27.69
C ILE A 37 11.92 -13.28 -26.93
N THR A 38 12.13 -14.28 -26.08
CA THR A 38 11.10 -14.82 -25.21
C THR A 38 10.99 -13.96 -23.95
N VAL A 39 9.76 -13.67 -23.54
CA VAL A 39 9.44 -12.86 -22.38
C VAL A 39 8.33 -13.58 -21.61
N GLU A 40 8.56 -13.91 -20.35
CA GLU A 40 7.65 -14.78 -19.57
C GLU A 40 6.96 -14.08 -18.40
N SER A 41 7.39 -12.87 -18.02
CA SER A 41 6.93 -12.20 -16.78
C SER A 41 6.14 -10.91 -17.01
N TRP A 42 5.91 -10.53 -18.26
CA TRP A 42 5.24 -9.27 -18.59
C TRP A 42 3.76 -9.46 -18.91
N ASP A 43 2.93 -8.57 -18.37
CA ASP A 43 1.55 -8.40 -18.83
C ASP A 43 1.55 -8.02 -20.32
N LEU A 44 0.84 -8.82 -21.11
CA LEU A 44 0.83 -8.71 -22.56
C LEU A 44 0.27 -7.37 -23.03
N GLU A 45 -0.76 -6.84 -22.36
CA GLU A 45 -1.39 -5.58 -22.74
C GLU A 45 -0.46 -4.40 -22.43
N ALA A 46 0.14 -4.38 -21.24
CA ALA A 46 1.13 -3.37 -20.84
C ALA A 46 2.33 -3.37 -21.80
N LEU A 47 2.84 -4.55 -22.16
CA LEU A 47 3.95 -4.69 -23.10
C LEU A 47 3.57 -4.17 -24.50
N LEU A 48 2.39 -4.53 -25.01
CA LEU A 48 1.92 -4.04 -26.30
C LEU A 48 1.76 -2.52 -26.33
N ILE A 49 1.26 -1.91 -25.26
CA ILE A 49 1.15 -0.45 -25.15
C ILE A 49 2.53 0.19 -25.16
N LEU A 50 3.48 -0.31 -24.38
CA LEU A 50 4.85 0.20 -24.37
C LEU A 50 5.49 0.13 -25.77
N LEU A 51 5.36 -1.02 -26.43
CA LEU A 51 5.89 -1.20 -27.78
C LEU A 51 5.23 -0.26 -28.78
N ARG A 52 3.91 -0.04 -28.70
CA ARG A 52 3.21 0.94 -29.56
C ARG A 52 3.75 2.35 -29.38
N ILE A 53 4.03 2.77 -28.14
CA ILE A 53 4.60 4.09 -27.85
C ILE A 53 5.99 4.21 -28.47
N ILE A 54 6.87 3.22 -28.23
CA ILE A 54 8.24 3.19 -28.79
C ILE A 54 8.23 3.26 -30.33
N HIS A 55 7.20 2.70 -30.98
CA HIS A 55 7.07 2.70 -32.45
C HIS A 55 6.26 3.87 -33.00
N GLY A 56 5.92 4.88 -32.18
CA GLY A 56 5.17 6.06 -32.61
C GLY A 56 3.72 5.74 -33.02
N GLN A 57 3.18 4.59 -32.64
CA GLN A 57 1.82 4.15 -32.96
C GLN A 57 0.78 4.79 -32.02
N ASN A 58 0.91 6.09 -31.76
CA ASN A 58 0.18 6.84 -30.74
C ASN A 58 -1.34 6.73 -30.86
N ARG A 59 -1.89 6.56 -32.08
CA ARG A 59 -3.34 6.36 -32.30
C ARG A 59 -3.88 5.07 -31.67
N GLN A 60 -3.02 4.10 -31.37
CA GLN A 60 -3.39 2.81 -30.76
C GLN A 60 -3.09 2.77 -29.25
N VAL A 61 -2.63 3.88 -28.69
CA VAL A 61 -2.32 4.00 -27.25
C VAL A 61 -3.56 4.57 -26.55
N PRO A 62 -4.07 3.91 -25.50
CA PRO A 62 -5.23 4.40 -24.77
C PRO A 62 -4.92 5.74 -24.08
N GLN A 63 -5.82 6.71 -24.18
CA GLN A 63 -5.69 8.00 -23.50
C GLN A 63 -6.03 7.91 -22.01
N ILE A 64 -6.86 6.93 -21.64
CA ILE A 64 -7.33 6.68 -20.29
C ILE A 64 -7.01 5.23 -19.96
N ILE A 65 -6.43 4.99 -18.79
CA ILE A 65 -6.06 3.66 -18.32
C ILE A 65 -6.41 3.52 -16.84
N SER A 66 -6.62 2.28 -16.39
CA SER A 66 -6.76 1.96 -14.97
C SER A 66 -5.42 2.08 -14.23
N VAL A 67 -5.48 2.22 -12.90
CA VAL A 67 -4.27 2.18 -12.06
C VAL A 67 -3.50 0.87 -12.25
N SER A 68 -4.20 -0.26 -12.37
CA SER A 68 -3.60 -1.58 -12.54
C SER A 68 -2.80 -1.69 -13.84
N LEU A 69 -3.35 -1.21 -14.96
CA LEU A 69 -2.63 -1.19 -16.23
C LEU A 69 -1.45 -0.20 -16.19
N CYS A 70 -1.65 0.96 -15.57
CA CYS A 70 -0.59 1.95 -15.40
C CYS A 70 0.57 1.42 -14.55
N ALA A 71 0.27 0.72 -13.46
CA ALA A 71 1.24 0.07 -12.58
C ALA A 71 2.13 -0.90 -13.37
N ARG A 72 1.54 -1.78 -14.17
CA ARG A 72 2.28 -2.75 -14.99
C ARG A 72 3.10 -2.09 -16.09
N ILE A 73 2.57 -1.05 -16.74
CA ILE A 73 3.35 -0.25 -17.71
C ILE A 73 4.55 0.41 -17.01
N ALA A 74 4.36 0.98 -15.82
CA ALA A 74 5.42 1.60 -15.04
C ALA A 74 6.53 0.60 -14.67
N VAL A 75 6.18 -0.66 -14.34
CA VAL A 75 7.19 -1.73 -14.13
C VAL A 75 8.05 -1.93 -15.37
N LEU A 76 7.43 -2.01 -16.56
CA LEU A 76 8.16 -2.18 -17.81
C LEU A 76 9.05 -0.97 -18.12
N VAL A 77 8.54 0.24 -17.89
CA VAL A 77 9.26 1.48 -18.15
C VAL A 77 10.49 1.61 -17.24
N ASP A 78 10.34 1.28 -15.96
CA ASP A 78 11.44 1.22 -14.99
C ASP A 78 12.47 0.16 -15.39
N TYR A 79 12.02 -1.07 -15.67
CA TYR A 79 12.88 -2.19 -16.05
C TYR A 79 13.69 -1.92 -17.32
N TYR A 80 13.04 -1.45 -18.39
CA TYR A 80 13.70 -1.14 -19.65
C TYR A 80 14.37 0.24 -19.66
N ALA A 81 14.26 1.03 -18.59
CA ALA A 81 14.82 2.37 -18.48
C ALA A 81 14.46 3.28 -19.67
N CYS A 82 13.19 3.29 -20.09
CA CYS A 82 12.72 3.98 -21.29
C CYS A 82 11.72 5.13 -21.02
N GLN A 83 11.83 5.74 -19.83
CA GLN A 83 10.91 6.78 -19.37
C GLN A 83 10.80 7.97 -20.33
N GLU A 84 11.91 8.41 -20.92
CA GLU A 84 11.94 9.53 -21.87
C GLU A 84 11.08 9.24 -23.12
N ALA A 85 11.12 8.00 -23.63
CA ALA A 85 10.37 7.60 -24.81
C ALA A 85 8.84 7.57 -24.58
N VAL A 86 8.40 7.45 -23.33
CA VAL A 86 6.98 7.34 -22.96
C VAL A 86 6.43 8.57 -22.23
N GLU A 87 7.26 9.58 -21.99
CA GLU A 87 6.99 10.67 -21.06
C GLU A 87 5.67 11.41 -21.32
N ILE A 88 5.33 11.64 -22.59
CA ILE A 88 4.09 12.35 -22.97
C ILE A 88 2.84 11.57 -22.50
N HIS A 89 2.84 10.25 -22.67
CA HIS A 89 1.72 9.40 -22.24
C HIS A 89 1.68 9.26 -20.73
N LEU A 90 2.86 9.14 -20.08
CA LEU A 90 2.99 9.14 -18.63
C LEU A 90 2.35 10.39 -18.00
N ARG A 91 2.63 11.59 -18.53
CA ARG A 91 2.02 12.84 -18.03
C ARG A 91 0.49 12.86 -18.21
N ALA A 92 -0.02 12.39 -19.35
CA ALA A 92 -1.45 12.33 -19.61
C ALA A 92 -2.17 11.38 -18.65
N TRP A 93 -1.63 10.17 -18.45
CA TRP A 93 -2.20 9.19 -17.52
C TRP A 93 -2.10 9.65 -16.07
N LYS A 94 -1.00 10.29 -15.66
CA LYS A 94 -0.86 10.89 -14.33
C LYS A 94 -2.01 11.84 -14.02
N SER A 95 -2.28 12.80 -14.92
CA SER A 95 -3.36 13.78 -14.73
C SER A 95 -4.73 13.11 -14.62
N HIS A 96 -4.99 12.06 -15.40
CA HIS A 96 -6.24 11.31 -15.29
C HIS A 96 -6.33 10.57 -13.94
N LEU A 97 -5.26 9.87 -13.53
CA LEU A 97 -5.22 9.07 -12.31
C LEU A 97 -5.36 9.93 -11.05
N GLU A 98 -4.82 11.14 -11.03
CA GLU A 98 -5.03 12.09 -9.91
C GLU A 98 -6.51 12.38 -9.61
N THR A 99 -7.41 12.18 -10.59
CA THR A 99 -8.86 12.31 -10.39
C THR A 99 -9.53 11.04 -9.84
N GLN A 100 -8.82 9.91 -9.78
CA GLN A 100 -9.33 8.58 -9.45
C GLN A 100 -8.74 8.02 -8.15
N VAL A 101 -8.10 8.86 -7.34
CA VAL A 101 -7.46 8.44 -6.08
C VAL A 101 -8.48 7.80 -5.14
N PRO A 102 -8.21 6.59 -4.62
CA PRO A 102 -9.18 5.84 -3.84
C PRO A 102 -9.48 6.54 -2.51
N THR A 103 -10.70 6.33 -2.03
CA THR A 103 -11.18 6.76 -0.71
C THR A 103 -11.47 5.58 0.22
N SER A 104 -11.52 4.36 -0.32
CA SER A 104 -11.69 3.11 0.41
C SER A 104 -10.49 2.18 0.19
N TYR A 105 -10.26 1.31 1.17
CA TYR A 105 -9.17 0.33 1.11
C TYR A 105 -9.55 -0.89 0.28
N ASN A 106 -8.63 -1.29 -0.60
CA ASN A 106 -8.59 -2.58 -1.28
C ASN A 106 -7.13 -2.98 -1.41
N ALA A 107 -6.72 -4.14 -0.91
CA ALA A 107 -5.31 -4.53 -0.81
C ALA A 107 -4.57 -4.40 -2.16
N THR A 108 -5.06 -5.05 -3.21
CA THR A 108 -4.44 -5.04 -4.54
C THR A 108 -4.34 -3.62 -5.11
N ALA A 109 -5.46 -2.90 -5.17
CA ALA A 109 -5.47 -1.55 -5.74
C ALA A 109 -4.61 -0.58 -4.92
N THR A 110 -4.59 -0.72 -3.59
CA THR A 110 -3.78 0.14 -2.71
C THR A 110 -2.29 -0.03 -2.99
N ILE A 111 -1.82 -1.26 -3.17
CA ILE A 111 -0.43 -1.55 -3.54
C ILE A 111 -0.11 -0.96 -4.94
N GLU A 112 -1.00 -1.15 -5.92
CA GLU A 112 -0.85 -0.56 -7.25
C GLU A 112 -0.72 0.97 -7.17
N TRP A 113 -1.55 1.62 -6.34
CA TRP A 113 -1.49 3.06 -6.10
C TRP A 113 -0.20 3.49 -5.38
N ILE A 114 0.31 2.72 -4.41
CA ILE A 114 1.59 3.01 -3.76
C ILE A 114 2.73 2.96 -4.79
N TRP A 115 2.74 1.94 -5.65
CA TRP A 115 3.71 1.84 -6.74
C TRP A 115 3.60 3.01 -7.72
N VAL A 116 2.42 3.24 -8.28
CA VAL A 116 2.17 4.31 -9.25
C VAL A 116 2.52 5.67 -8.67
N SER A 117 2.01 6.02 -7.49
CA SER A 117 2.28 7.33 -6.88
C SER A 117 3.76 7.51 -6.53
N SER A 118 4.49 6.45 -6.17
CA SER A 118 5.94 6.50 -6.01
C SER A 118 6.67 6.70 -7.34
N PHE A 119 6.30 5.97 -8.40
CA PHE A 119 6.92 6.05 -9.72
C PHE A 119 6.72 7.42 -10.38
N PHE A 120 5.52 8.00 -10.25
CA PHE A 120 5.16 9.30 -10.81
C PHE A 120 5.49 10.50 -9.91
N GLU A 121 6.10 10.27 -8.73
CA GLU A 121 6.39 11.31 -7.73
C GLU A 121 5.14 12.12 -7.34
N MET A 122 4.04 11.43 -7.05
CA MET A 122 2.75 12.01 -6.65
C MET A 122 2.64 12.10 -5.12
N ALA A 123 3.37 13.02 -4.50
CA ALA A 123 3.51 13.08 -3.03
C ALA A 123 2.17 13.06 -2.26
N GLU A 124 1.22 13.93 -2.62
CA GLU A 124 -0.08 13.98 -1.93
C GLU A 124 -0.89 12.69 -2.09
N VAL A 125 -0.82 12.06 -3.26
CA VAL A 125 -1.51 10.78 -3.51
C VAL A 125 -0.84 9.66 -2.72
N PHE A 126 0.50 9.63 -2.73
CA PHE A 126 1.31 8.68 -1.98
C PHE A 126 0.97 8.72 -0.48
N ASP A 127 0.91 9.93 0.11
CA ASP A 127 0.55 10.10 1.52
C ASP A 127 -0.86 9.57 1.81
N ARG A 128 -1.84 9.85 0.93
CA ARG A 128 -3.21 9.38 1.10
C ARG A 128 -3.33 7.87 1.03
N VAL A 129 -2.71 7.23 0.04
CA VAL A 129 -2.84 5.77 -0.16
C VAL A 129 -2.02 4.98 0.85
N THR A 130 -0.85 5.49 1.28
CA THR A 130 -0.11 4.88 2.38
C THR A 130 -0.84 5.03 3.72
N LEU A 131 -1.54 6.14 3.96
CA LEU A 131 -2.41 6.26 5.14
C LEU A 131 -3.57 5.26 5.12
N LEU A 132 -4.20 5.02 3.96
CA LEU A 132 -5.22 3.97 3.81
C LEU A 132 -4.63 2.60 4.16
N ALA A 133 -3.43 2.31 3.66
CA ALA A 133 -2.71 1.07 3.96
C ALA A 133 -2.37 0.93 5.47
N ILE A 134 -1.91 2.00 6.12
CA ILE A 134 -1.62 2.00 7.57
C ILE A 134 -2.89 1.74 8.40
N ARG A 135 -4.03 2.35 8.01
CA ARG A 135 -5.28 2.26 8.79
C ARG A 135 -6.02 0.94 8.60
N HIS A 136 -6.10 0.48 7.36
CA HIS A 136 -6.97 -0.62 6.96
C HIS A 136 -6.21 -1.88 6.53
N GLY A 137 -4.91 -1.75 6.28
CA GLY A 137 -4.06 -2.86 5.88
C GLY A 137 -4.01 -3.98 6.89
N ASP A 138 -3.75 -5.16 6.37
CA ASP A 138 -3.59 -6.42 7.08
C ASP A 138 -2.50 -7.25 6.40
N ASP A 139 -2.44 -8.55 6.72
CA ASP A 139 -1.41 -9.46 6.22
C ASP A 139 -1.48 -9.70 4.70
N HIS A 140 -2.53 -9.21 4.01
CA HIS A 140 -2.68 -9.35 2.55
C HIS A 140 -1.97 -8.25 1.75
N MET A 141 -1.24 -7.35 2.40
CA MET A 141 -0.59 -6.22 1.76
C MET A 141 0.77 -6.57 1.11
N GLU A 142 1.10 -7.85 0.98
CA GLU A 142 2.33 -8.30 0.32
C GLU A 142 2.17 -8.31 -1.21
N SER A 143 3.15 -7.75 -1.93
CA SER A 143 3.24 -7.88 -3.38
C SER A 143 4.69 -7.99 -3.84
N THR A 144 4.95 -8.99 -4.66
CA THR A 144 6.21 -9.20 -5.38
C THR A 144 6.13 -8.73 -6.84
N GLU A 145 4.97 -8.24 -7.29
CA GLU A 145 4.73 -7.85 -8.69
C GLU A 145 5.31 -6.48 -9.01
N PHE A 146 5.37 -5.58 -8.01
CA PHE A 146 5.78 -4.19 -8.21
C PHE A 146 7.12 -3.91 -7.51
N PRO A 147 8.03 -3.13 -8.12
CA PRO A 147 9.33 -2.79 -7.55
C PRO A 147 9.21 -1.67 -6.50
N ILE A 148 8.33 -1.87 -5.52
CA ILE A 148 8.19 -0.99 -4.36
C ILE A 148 9.41 -1.21 -3.47
N LYS A 149 10.09 -0.13 -3.08
CA LYS A 149 11.28 -0.21 -2.23
C LYS A 149 10.89 -0.84 -0.86
N PRO A 150 11.62 -1.84 -0.35
CA PRO A 150 11.29 -2.50 0.92
C PRO A 150 11.06 -1.51 2.07
N LYS A 151 11.88 -0.46 2.16
CA LYS A 151 11.74 0.62 3.15
C LYS A 151 10.35 1.27 3.21
N ILE A 152 9.61 1.32 2.09
CA ILE A 152 8.26 1.89 2.05
C ILE A 152 7.29 0.92 2.74
N MET A 153 7.33 -0.36 2.36
CA MET A 153 6.47 -1.38 2.96
C MET A 153 6.78 -1.58 4.45
N ASP A 154 8.06 -1.60 4.81
CA ASP A 154 8.51 -1.70 6.20
C ASP A 154 7.99 -0.52 7.04
N ALA A 155 8.02 0.71 6.49
CA ALA A 155 7.50 1.88 7.18
C ALA A 155 5.97 1.81 7.36
N ILE A 156 5.22 1.39 6.34
CA ILE A 156 3.77 1.20 6.43
C ILE A 156 3.44 0.18 7.51
N ASN A 157 4.10 -0.98 7.50
CA ASN A 157 3.89 -2.05 8.49
C ASN A 157 4.27 -1.60 9.90
N SER A 158 5.40 -0.91 10.06
CA SER A 158 5.83 -0.36 11.35
C SER A 158 4.81 0.63 11.91
N HIS A 159 4.27 1.53 11.07
CA HIS A 159 3.23 2.47 11.48
C HIS A 159 1.91 1.77 11.82
N ARG A 160 1.52 0.75 11.06
CA ARG A 160 0.34 -0.08 11.33
C ARG A 160 0.45 -0.75 12.70
N GLU A 161 1.54 -1.48 12.93
CA GLU A 161 1.81 -2.17 14.19
C GLU A 161 1.89 -1.22 15.38
N SER A 162 2.55 -0.07 15.22
CA SER A 162 2.63 0.95 16.26
C SER A 162 1.25 1.54 16.61
N SER A 163 0.41 1.76 15.59
CA SER A 163 -0.94 2.31 15.79
C SER A 163 -1.85 1.32 16.52
N ILE A 164 -1.80 0.03 16.14
CA ILE A 164 -2.53 -1.05 16.81
C ILE A 164 -2.02 -1.23 18.25
N SER A 165 -0.70 -1.27 18.45
CA SER A 165 -0.07 -1.37 19.77
C SER A 165 -0.50 -0.24 20.70
N SER A 166 -0.65 0.98 20.18
CA SER A 166 -1.08 2.14 20.97
C SER A 166 -2.49 1.97 21.54
N VAL A 167 -3.41 1.35 20.78
CA VAL A 167 -4.77 1.04 21.24
C VAL A 167 -4.74 -0.03 22.34
N PHE A 168 -3.97 -1.10 22.16
CA PHE A 168 -3.82 -2.13 23.18
C PHE A 168 -3.15 -1.64 24.46
N ASN A 169 -2.17 -0.75 24.34
CA ASN A 169 -1.54 -0.08 25.47
C ASN A 169 -2.54 0.78 26.24
N LEU A 170 -3.45 1.48 25.54
CA LEU A 170 -4.52 2.23 26.17
C LEU A 170 -5.47 1.31 26.94
N ILE A 171 -5.92 0.21 26.33
CA ILE A 171 -6.79 -0.79 26.99
C ILE A 171 -6.10 -1.34 28.25
N SER A 172 -4.83 -1.70 28.15
CA SER A 172 -4.03 -2.24 29.26
C SER A 172 -3.87 -1.22 30.39
N ARG A 173 -3.65 0.06 30.06
CA ARG A 173 -3.61 1.16 31.02
C ARG A 173 -4.93 1.31 31.76
N TRP A 174 -6.06 1.24 31.05
CA TRP A 174 -7.40 1.30 31.66
C TRP A 174 -7.68 0.11 32.60
N ARG A 175 -7.40 -1.12 32.14
CA ARG A 175 -7.50 -2.35 32.98
C ARG A 175 -6.69 -2.21 34.28
N SER A 176 -5.43 -1.82 34.15
CA SER A 176 -4.51 -1.67 35.29
C SER A 176 -4.97 -0.55 36.23
N GLY A 177 -5.33 0.61 35.69
CA GLY A 177 -5.74 1.76 36.48
C GLY A 177 -7.04 1.53 37.26
N LEU A 178 -8.03 0.84 36.66
CA LEU A 178 -9.26 0.45 37.36
C LEU A 178 -8.98 -0.58 38.46
N ARG A 179 -8.11 -1.57 38.20
CA ARG A 179 -7.73 -2.60 39.18
C ARG A 179 -6.98 -2.04 40.38
N GLN A 180 -6.07 -1.09 40.14
CA GLN A 180 -5.23 -0.49 41.18
C GLN A 180 -5.91 0.68 41.91
N GLY A 181 -7.07 1.14 41.44
CA GLY A 181 -7.74 2.30 42.02
C GLY A 181 -7.19 3.64 41.56
N VAL A 182 -6.34 3.67 40.53
CA VAL A 182 -5.80 4.89 39.90
C VAL A 182 -6.87 5.60 39.07
N PHE A 183 -7.78 4.83 38.47
CA PHE A 183 -8.95 5.31 37.72
C PHE A 183 -10.25 4.96 38.43
N GLY A 184 -11.30 5.74 38.18
CA GLY A 184 -12.63 5.54 38.74
C GLY A 184 -12.81 6.17 40.12
N CYS A 185 -14.06 6.27 40.54
CA CYS A 185 -14.47 7.16 41.64
C CYS A 185 -14.37 6.55 43.04
N ASN A 186 -14.80 5.30 43.15
CA ASN A 186 -14.90 4.51 44.37
C ASN A 186 -14.81 3.03 43.96
N TYR A 187 -14.85 2.13 44.94
CA TYR A 187 -14.68 0.71 44.70
C TYR A 187 -15.75 0.15 43.75
N GLU A 188 -17.02 0.48 43.99
CA GLU A 188 -18.16 -0.01 43.22
C GLU A 188 -18.12 0.48 41.76
N CYS A 189 -17.84 1.76 41.53
CA CYS A 189 -17.58 2.35 40.20
C CYS A 189 -16.55 1.52 39.44
N ARG A 190 -15.40 1.27 40.06
CA ARG A 190 -14.29 0.55 39.42
C ARG A 190 -14.63 -0.88 39.09
N CYS A 191 -15.34 -1.58 39.98
CA CYS A 191 -15.81 -2.93 39.71
C CYS A 191 -16.77 -2.98 38.52
N VAL A 192 -17.70 -2.01 38.42
CA VAL A 192 -18.63 -1.89 37.29
C VAL A 192 -17.89 -1.62 35.99
N ASP A 193 -17.02 -0.60 35.97
CA ASP A 193 -16.29 -0.19 34.77
C ASP A 193 -15.31 -1.28 34.30
N LEU A 194 -14.59 -1.90 35.24
CA LEU A 194 -13.68 -3.01 34.93
C LEU A 194 -14.45 -4.22 34.42
N GLY A 195 -15.57 -4.59 35.07
CA GLY A 195 -16.41 -5.69 34.62
C GLY A 195 -16.96 -5.48 33.20
N ALA A 196 -17.43 -4.26 32.90
CA ALA A 196 -17.89 -3.91 31.55
C ALA A 196 -16.76 -3.98 30.52
N LEU A 197 -15.57 -3.47 30.86
CA LEU A 197 -14.40 -3.53 29.98
C LEU A 197 -13.97 -4.97 29.70
N GLU A 198 -13.83 -5.80 30.74
CA GLU A 198 -13.43 -7.20 30.60
C GLU A 198 -14.46 -8.00 29.80
N GLN A 199 -15.76 -7.79 30.04
CA GLN A 199 -16.82 -8.46 29.29
C GLN A 199 -16.81 -8.05 27.82
N SER A 200 -16.61 -6.77 27.52
CA SER A 200 -16.55 -6.26 26.14
C SER A 200 -15.33 -6.81 25.39
N LEU A 201 -14.17 -6.85 26.06
CA LEU A 201 -12.94 -7.44 25.50
C LEU A 201 -13.11 -8.94 25.26
N PHE A 202 -13.76 -9.67 26.17
CA PHE A 202 -14.06 -11.09 25.98
C PHE A 202 -14.96 -11.32 24.76
N LEU A 203 -16.05 -10.58 24.63
CA LEU A 203 -16.98 -10.70 23.51
C LEU A 203 -16.35 -10.34 22.15
N ALA A 204 -15.38 -9.42 22.15
CA ALA A 204 -14.62 -9.03 20.96
C ALA A 204 -13.43 -9.97 20.65
N ASN A 205 -13.20 -11.03 21.44
CA ASN A 205 -11.99 -11.86 21.38
C ASN A 205 -10.67 -11.07 21.55
N LEU A 206 -10.72 -9.99 22.34
CA LEU A 206 -9.62 -9.09 22.66
C LEU A 206 -9.17 -9.21 24.13
N HIS A 207 -9.66 -10.21 24.87
CA HIS A 207 -9.28 -10.41 26.26
C HIS A 207 -7.77 -10.64 26.39
N GLU A 208 -7.22 -11.48 25.52
CA GLU A 208 -5.78 -11.65 25.29
C GLU A 208 -5.43 -10.90 24.00
N PRO A 209 -4.63 -9.82 24.06
CA PRO A 209 -4.29 -9.06 22.87
C PRO A 209 -3.42 -9.91 21.93
N PRO A 210 -3.66 -9.88 20.61
CA PRO A 210 -2.78 -10.51 19.64
C PRO A 210 -1.37 -9.93 19.71
N ASN A 211 -0.37 -10.72 19.34
CA ASN A 211 1.01 -10.25 19.22
C ASN A 211 1.25 -9.64 17.82
N PRO A 212 2.23 -8.73 17.68
CA PRO A 212 2.73 -8.31 16.37
C PRO A 212 3.06 -9.54 15.48
N PRO A 213 2.73 -9.53 14.18
CA PRO A 213 2.26 -8.39 13.38
C PRO A 213 0.73 -8.13 13.44
N PHE A 214 0.06 -8.62 14.49
CA PHE A 214 -1.38 -8.48 14.72
C PHE A 214 -2.21 -9.10 13.60
N ALA A 215 -1.89 -10.34 13.25
CA ALA A 215 -2.52 -11.03 12.14
C ALA A 215 -4.06 -11.02 12.23
N GLY A 216 -4.72 -10.69 11.13
CA GLY A 216 -6.16 -10.52 11.05
C GLY A 216 -6.73 -9.22 11.66
N TRP A 217 -5.89 -8.30 12.14
CA TRP A 217 -6.31 -7.00 12.67
C TRP A 217 -5.75 -5.84 11.86
N SER A 218 -6.63 -4.88 11.56
CA SER A 218 -6.24 -3.54 11.13
C SER A 218 -6.52 -2.55 12.25
N PHE A 219 -5.90 -1.37 12.18
CA PHE A 219 -6.17 -0.31 13.14
C PHE A 219 -7.67 0.06 13.15
N GLU A 220 -8.27 0.21 11.96
CA GLU A 220 -9.68 0.57 11.84
C GLU A 220 -10.62 -0.50 12.41
N SER A 221 -10.34 -1.79 12.16
CA SER A 221 -11.16 -2.87 12.70
C SER A 221 -11.09 -2.87 14.23
N LEU A 222 -9.90 -2.72 14.81
CA LEU A 222 -9.72 -2.64 16.26
C LEU A 222 -10.46 -1.44 16.87
N VAL A 223 -10.31 -0.25 16.28
CA VAL A 223 -10.99 0.96 16.76
C VAL A 223 -12.51 0.79 16.69
N THR A 224 -13.03 0.20 15.62
CA THR A 224 -14.47 -0.08 15.47
C THR A 224 -14.98 -0.97 16.60
N HIS A 225 -14.26 -2.04 16.95
CA HIS A 225 -14.63 -2.91 18.07
C HIS A 225 -14.63 -2.16 19.39
N VAL A 226 -13.57 -1.40 19.68
CA VAL A 226 -13.44 -0.64 20.93
C VAL A 226 -14.51 0.43 21.06
N GLN A 227 -14.86 1.12 19.97
CA GLN A 227 -15.93 2.13 19.96
C GLN A 227 -17.32 1.54 20.18
N ALA A 228 -17.53 0.26 19.83
CA ALA A 228 -18.78 -0.44 20.04
C ALA A 228 -18.99 -0.91 21.49
N PHE A 229 -17.99 -0.76 22.38
CA PHE A 229 -18.10 -1.18 23.77
C PHE A 229 -19.21 -0.42 24.50
N PRO A 230 -20.11 -1.11 25.21
CA PRO A 230 -21.15 -0.45 26.00
C PRO A 230 -20.54 0.49 27.03
N LYS A 231 -21.06 1.72 27.10
CA LYS A 231 -20.67 2.65 28.15
C LYS A 231 -21.26 2.18 29.49
N PRO A 232 -20.44 1.90 30.51
CA PRO A 232 -20.95 1.53 31.82
C PRO A 232 -21.76 2.69 32.42
N LYS A 233 -22.80 2.37 33.19
CA LYS A 233 -23.65 3.36 33.89
C LYS A 233 -23.00 3.88 35.18
N SER A 234 -21.67 3.92 35.26
CA SER A 234 -21.01 4.48 36.43
C SER A 234 -21.40 5.96 36.58
N HIS A 235 -21.78 6.36 37.78
CA HIS A 235 -22.38 7.69 38.07
C HIS A 235 -21.35 8.83 38.06
N CYS A 236 -20.23 8.69 37.35
CA CYS A 236 -19.12 9.62 37.41
C CYS A 236 -18.91 10.43 36.14
N ASN A 237 -18.73 11.73 36.33
CA ASN A 237 -18.40 12.66 35.25
C ASN A 237 -17.00 12.36 34.70
N LEU A 238 -16.84 12.40 33.37
CA LEU A 238 -15.55 12.23 32.66
C LEU A 238 -14.40 13.09 33.22
N LEU A 239 -14.71 14.20 33.89
CA LEU A 239 -13.73 15.08 34.54
C LEU A 239 -12.98 14.43 35.71
N THR A 240 -13.55 13.42 36.39
CA THR A 240 -12.84 12.68 37.46
C THR A 240 -11.82 11.68 36.92
N TYR A 241 -11.84 11.37 35.63
CA TYR A 241 -10.85 10.50 34.98
C TYR A 241 -9.58 11.26 34.52
N ILE A 242 -9.67 12.58 34.34
CA ILE A 242 -8.60 13.42 33.76
C ILE A 242 -7.96 14.33 34.82
N ASN A 243 -8.63 14.63 35.93
CA ASN A 243 -8.05 15.40 37.04
C ASN A 243 -7.11 14.55 37.91
N HIS A 244 -5.96 14.20 37.34
CA HIS A 244 -4.79 13.69 38.06
C HIS A 244 -3.75 14.82 38.22
N ASP A 245 -4.16 15.98 38.74
CA ASP A 245 -3.24 17.05 39.18
C ASP A 245 -2.45 16.66 40.46
N LYS A 246 -2.26 15.35 40.70
CA LYS A 246 -1.46 14.77 41.79
C LYS A 246 -0.78 13.46 41.35
N CYS A 247 -0.18 13.46 40.17
CA CYS A 247 1.00 12.63 39.91
C CYS A 247 2.22 13.29 40.57
#